data_AF-A0A3D2Z1Q1-F1
#
_entry.id   AF-A0A3D2Z1Q1-F1
#
_cell.length_a   1.000
_cell.length_b   1.000
_cell.length_c   1.000
_cell.angle_alpha   90.00
_cell.angle_beta   90.00
_cell.angle_gamma   90.00
#
_symmetry.space_group_name_H-M   'P 1'
#
loop_
_entity.id
_entity.type
_entity.pdbx_description
1 polymer ?
#
loop_
_entity_poly.entity_id
_entity_poly.type
_entity_poly.pdbx_seq_one_letter_code
_entity_poly.pdbx_strand_id
1 'polypeptide(L)'
;MAGQRPCRYDKFMLIISHYLWSPEDQSMTTLVSHNSYWFQGAPSLWGEERTQSHPHILAALTRFYRQLAPDILCLQEVPSEEEASRLAEELGMQATFARGGRRPAYGGAVLWHGSDAEVEDLTGYGDTAPFERMCLVLQCTGPEGLTIVTVHLSSNRYAPGREGDPVRLAELQALFAACPQPDVIAGDFNATPSGLVYQDMVARGFVECGSLACVPAIANERRVDYIWIREARRLLVEPTDFQPAGFLLDRNSQTRLSDHPPIIAQLFDPTTDARNLR
;
A
#
# COMPACT_ATOMS: atom_id res chain seq x y z
N MET A 1 -38.45 16.00 -8.40
CA MET A 1 -37.17 16.75 -8.48
C MET A 1 -36.66 16.93 -7.06
N ALA A 2 -35.78 16.03 -6.61
CA ALA A 2 -35.22 16.07 -5.26
C ALA A 2 -33.82 16.67 -5.34
N GLY A 3 -33.63 17.79 -4.64
CA GLY A 3 -32.39 18.56 -4.64
C GLY A 3 -31.24 17.81 -3.99
N GLN A 4 -30.14 17.68 -4.72
CA GLN A 4 -28.82 17.38 -4.18
C GLN A 4 -28.45 18.47 -3.17
N ARG A 5 -28.33 18.11 -1.89
CA ARG A 5 -27.62 18.93 -0.92
C ARG A 5 -26.12 18.75 -1.18
N PRO A 6 -25.33 19.84 -1.29
CA PRO A 6 -23.89 19.72 -1.41
C PRO A 6 -23.34 19.11 -0.12
N CYS A 7 -22.52 18.06 -0.26
CA CYS A 7 -21.70 17.52 0.82
C CYS A 7 -20.82 18.66 1.33
N ARG A 8 -21.11 19.15 2.54
CA ARG A 8 -20.23 20.08 3.25
C ARG A 8 -18.96 19.32 3.59
N TYR A 9 -17.90 19.57 2.84
CA TYR A 9 -16.54 19.41 3.32
C TYR A 9 -16.34 20.45 4.42
N ASP A 10 -16.69 20.10 5.65
CA ASP A 10 -16.21 20.86 6.80
C ASP A 10 -14.68 20.72 6.79
N LYS A 11 -14.03 21.88 6.73
CA LYS A 11 -12.58 22.05 6.66
C LYS A 11 -11.91 21.32 7.82
N PHE A 12 -11.47 20.09 7.60
CA PHE A 12 -10.33 19.58 8.36
C PHE A 12 -9.13 20.39 7.91
N MET A 13 -8.64 21.26 8.80
CA MET A 13 -7.29 21.78 8.67
C MET A 13 -6.35 20.58 8.77
N LEU A 14 -5.93 20.05 7.62
CA LEU A 14 -4.56 19.57 7.51
C LEU A 14 -3.72 20.77 7.94
N ILE A 15 -3.05 20.69 9.09
CA ILE A 15 -2.06 21.70 9.45
C ILE A 15 -0.88 21.44 8.51
N ILE A 16 -0.99 21.95 7.28
CA ILE A 16 0.16 22.26 6.44
C ILE A 16 0.78 23.46 7.14
N SER A 17 1.61 23.19 8.15
CA SER A 17 2.39 24.27 8.71
C SER A 17 3.36 24.70 7.63
N HIS A 18 3.19 25.90 7.09
CA HIS A 18 4.24 26.63 6.36
C HIS A 18 5.31 27.03 7.37
N TYR A 19 5.98 26.02 7.88
CA TYR A 19 7.13 26.11 8.72
C TYR A 19 8.29 26.05 7.74
N LEU A 20 9.00 27.18 7.59
CA LEU A 20 10.25 27.28 6.83
C LEU A 20 11.27 26.34 7.50
N TRP A 21 11.26 25.07 7.13
CA TRP A 21 12.12 24.04 7.70
C TRP A 21 13.19 23.68 6.68
N SER A 22 14.43 23.55 7.17
CA SER A 22 15.59 23.18 6.36
C SER A 22 15.51 21.67 6.07
N PRO A 23 15.41 21.23 4.81
CA PRO A 23 15.23 19.81 4.46
C PRO A 23 16.44 18.91 4.71
N GLU A 24 17.58 19.46 5.11
CA GLU A 24 18.87 18.78 4.95
C GLU A 24 19.25 17.78 6.06
N ASP A 25 18.45 17.61 7.12
CA ASP A 25 18.86 16.79 8.29
C ASP A 25 17.78 15.82 8.83
N GLN A 26 16.69 15.58 8.10
CA GLN A 26 15.58 14.73 8.57
C GLN A 26 15.47 13.43 7.76
N SER A 27 15.42 12.28 8.45
CA SER A 27 15.19 10.98 7.81
C SER A 27 13.72 10.82 7.42
N MET A 28 13.36 11.26 6.22
CA MET A 28 12.07 10.93 5.61
C MET A 28 12.05 9.46 5.17
N THR A 29 10.93 8.77 5.40
CA THR A 29 10.70 7.40 4.93
C THR A 29 9.73 7.41 3.76
N THR A 30 10.16 6.94 2.60
CA THR A 30 9.33 6.76 1.41
C THR A 30 8.66 5.39 1.43
N LEU A 31 7.36 5.36 1.68
CA LEU A 31 6.54 4.15 1.62
C LEU A 31 5.75 4.10 0.31
N VAL A 32 5.90 3.00 -0.41
CA VAL A 32 5.16 2.71 -1.65
C VAL A 32 4.32 1.47 -1.44
N SER A 33 3.04 1.52 -1.84
CA SER A 33 2.19 0.34 -1.93
C SER A 33 1.68 0.16 -3.35
N HIS A 34 1.71 -1.08 -3.84
CA HIS A 34 1.34 -1.36 -5.22
C HIS A 34 0.84 -2.80 -5.41
N ASN A 35 -0.40 -2.94 -5.87
CA ASN A 35 -0.87 -4.18 -6.46
C ASN A 35 -0.24 -4.35 -7.84
N SER A 36 0.68 -5.30 -7.94
CA SER A 36 1.58 -5.46 -9.08
C SER A 36 1.03 -6.30 -10.23
N TYR A 37 -0.20 -6.82 -10.07
CA TYR A 37 -0.90 -7.61 -11.07
C TYR A 37 -0.05 -8.74 -11.66
N TRP A 38 0.53 -9.55 -10.77
CA TRP A 38 1.41 -10.68 -11.10
C TRP A 38 2.60 -10.33 -12.00
N PHE A 39 3.00 -9.06 -12.05
CA PHE A 39 4.02 -8.55 -12.95
C PHE A 39 3.74 -8.88 -14.43
N GLN A 40 2.47 -8.88 -14.86
CA GLN A 40 2.08 -9.28 -16.22
C GLN A 40 1.68 -8.11 -17.14
N GLY A 41 1.44 -6.92 -16.56
CA GLY A 41 0.99 -5.72 -17.27
C GLY A 41 -0.51 -5.68 -17.49
N ALA A 42 -1.04 -4.49 -17.80
CA ALA A 42 -2.47 -4.28 -18.04
C ALA A 42 -2.72 -3.53 -19.37
N PRO A 43 -3.33 -4.18 -20.38
CA PRO A 43 -3.72 -5.61 -20.41
C PRO A 43 -2.49 -6.53 -20.35
N SER A 44 -2.70 -7.78 -19.93
CA SER A 44 -1.63 -8.78 -19.81
C SER A 44 -0.88 -8.96 -21.12
N LEU A 45 0.45 -8.93 -21.06
CA LEU A 45 1.31 -9.21 -22.22
C LEU A 45 1.27 -10.68 -22.66
N TRP A 46 0.72 -11.57 -21.84
CA TRP A 46 0.45 -12.95 -22.24
C TRP A 46 -0.79 -13.09 -23.14
N GLY A 47 -1.57 -12.02 -23.31
CA GLY A 47 -2.87 -12.05 -24.00
C GLY A 47 -4.04 -12.56 -23.13
N GLU A 48 -3.73 -13.13 -21.97
CA GLU A 48 -4.68 -13.58 -20.95
C GLU A 48 -4.08 -13.40 -19.55
N GLU A 49 -4.91 -13.38 -18.51
CA GLU A 49 -4.43 -13.32 -17.13
C GLU A 49 -3.68 -14.61 -16.75
N ARG A 50 -2.47 -14.46 -16.23
CA ARG A 50 -1.65 -15.55 -15.69
C ARG A 50 -1.03 -15.10 -14.39
N THR A 51 -1.02 -16.02 -13.41
CA THR A 51 -0.26 -15.86 -12.17
C THR A 51 1.23 -16.10 -12.41
N GLN A 52 1.81 -15.34 -13.35
CA GLN A 52 3.18 -15.50 -13.83
C GLN A 52 3.72 -14.15 -14.29
N SER A 53 4.94 -13.84 -13.84
CA SER A 53 5.68 -12.66 -14.26
C SER A 53 5.93 -12.65 -15.77
N HIS A 54 5.71 -11.50 -16.40
CA HIS A 54 6.21 -11.25 -17.75
C HIS A 54 7.55 -10.51 -17.66
N PRO A 55 8.64 -10.99 -18.29
CA PRO A 55 9.99 -10.45 -18.06
C PRO A 55 10.11 -8.96 -18.41
N HIS A 56 9.44 -8.49 -19.45
CA HIS A 56 9.45 -7.06 -19.82
C HIS A 56 8.75 -6.17 -18.78
N ILE A 57 7.68 -6.67 -18.14
CA ILE A 57 6.93 -5.91 -17.13
C ILE A 57 7.73 -5.89 -15.83
N LEU A 58 8.27 -7.03 -15.40
CA LEU A 58 9.15 -7.08 -14.23
C LEU A 58 10.35 -6.14 -14.39
N ALA A 59 11.01 -6.14 -15.55
CA ALA A 59 12.14 -5.24 -15.81
C ALA A 59 11.71 -3.76 -15.79
N ALA A 60 10.53 -3.43 -16.33
CA ALA A 60 10.01 -2.08 -16.32
C ALA A 60 9.61 -1.62 -14.91
N LEU A 61 8.92 -2.47 -14.14
CA LEU A 61 8.59 -2.24 -12.73
C LEU A 61 9.85 -2.06 -11.88
N THR A 62 10.87 -2.89 -12.08
CA THR A 62 12.16 -2.76 -11.38
C THR A 62 12.79 -1.38 -11.63
N ARG A 63 12.85 -0.93 -12.89
CA ARG A 63 13.35 0.42 -13.22
C ARG A 63 12.47 1.51 -12.59
N PHE A 64 11.16 1.33 -12.62
CA PHE A 64 10.21 2.26 -12.04
C PHE A 64 10.41 2.39 -10.53
N TYR A 65 10.50 1.29 -9.79
CA TYR A 65 10.78 1.32 -8.35
C TYR A 65 12.15 1.91 -8.02
N ARG A 66 13.19 1.66 -8.83
CA ARG A 66 14.49 2.34 -8.66
C ARG A 66 14.39 3.86 -8.78
N GLN A 67 13.48 4.37 -9.62
CA GLN A 67 13.26 5.82 -9.76
C GLN A 67 12.48 6.38 -8.58
N LEU A 68 11.53 5.61 -8.04
CA LEU A 68 10.80 5.99 -6.82
C LEU A 68 11.68 5.95 -5.57
N ALA A 69 12.73 5.12 -5.57
CA ALA A 69 13.64 4.89 -4.45
C ALA A 69 12.90 4.67 -3.12
N PRO A 70 11.99 3.67 -3.04
CA PRO A 70 11.25 3.41 -1.80
C PRO A 70 12.18 2.87 -0.72
N ASP A 71 12.06 3.42 0.49
CA ASP A 71 12.64 2.80 1.68
C ASP A 71 11.87 1.53 2.04
N ILE A 72 10.55 1.54 1.81
CA ILE A 72 9.63 0.43 2.07
C ILE A 72 8.68 0.28 0.88
N LEU A 73 8.61 -0.93 0.32
CA LEU A 73 7.77 -1.28 -0.82
C LEU A 73 6.84 -2.46 -0.45
N CYS A 74 5.55 -2.15 -0.34
CA CYS A 74 4.47 -3.08 -0.05
C CYS A 74 3.84 -3.57 -1.36
N LEU A 75 3.93 -4.86 -1.66
CA LEU A 75 3.46 -5.44 -2.92
C LEU A 75 2.32 -6.42 -2.71
N GLN A 76 1.28 -6.28 -3.54
CA GLN A 76 0.20 -7.25 -3.69
C GLN A 76 0.29 -7.96 -5.05
N GLU A 77 -0.30 -9.14 -5.14
CA GLU A 77 -0.31 -10.01 -6.35
C GLU A 77 1.08 -10.38 -6.84
N VAL A 78 2.01 -10.65 -5.93
CA VAL A 78 3.34 -11.14 -6.30
C VAL A 78 3.25 -12.63 -6.66
N PRO A 79 3.72 -13.07 -7.85
CA PRO A 79 3.54 -14.45 -8.31
C PRO A 79 4.14 -15.51 -7.39
N SER A 80 5.34 -15.26 -6.86
CA SER A 80 6.06 -16.21 -6.02
C SER A 80 7.14 -15.53 -5.15
N GLU A 81 7.67 -16.28 -4.18
CA GLU A 81 8.79 -15.86 -3.32
C GLU A 81 10.06 -15.59 -4.13
N GLU A 82 10.32 -16.40 -5.17
CA GLU A 82 11.49 -16.23 -6.03
C GLU A 82 11.43 -14.89 -6.79
N GLU A 83 10.25 -14.50 -7.28
CA GLU A 83 10.07 -13.21 -7.94
C GLU A 83 10.21 -12.03 -6.96
N ALA A 84 9.68 -12.17 -5.74
CA ALA A 84 9.88 -11.17 -4.68
C ALA A 84 11.37 -10.99 -4.35
N SER A 85 12.08 -12.11 -4.18
CA SER A 85 13.51 -12.15 -3.84
C SER A 85 14.37 -11.56 -4.94
N ARG A 86 14.07 -11.90 -6.21
CA ARG A 86 14.76 -11.36 -7.37
C ARG A 86 14.56 -9.84 -7.49
N LEU A 87 13.34 -9.36 -7.28
CA LEU A 87 13.06 -7.92 -7.30
C LEU A 87 13.83 -7.22 -6.17
N ALA A 88 13.86 -7.79 -4.98
CA ALA A 88 14.56 -7.24 -3.84
C ALA A 88 16.08 -7.16 -4.07
N GLU A 89 16.69 -8.21 -4.63
CA GLU A 89 18.11 -8.22 -5.01
C GLU A 89 18.43 -7.09 -6.01
N GLU A 90 17.61 -6.93 -7.04
CA GLU A 90 17.77 -5.87 -8.03
C GLU A 90 17.62 -4.46 -7.41
N LEU A 91 16.78 -4.31 -6.39
CA LEU A 91 16.58 -3.04 -5.69
C LEU A 91 17.58 -2.82 -4.54
N GLY A 92 18.40 -3.82 -4.18
CA GLY A 92 19.27 -3.76 -3.01
C GLY A 92 18.49 -3.75 -1.69
N MET A 93 17.34 -4.40 -1.64
CA MET A 93 16.42 -4.45 -0.51
C MET A 93 16.38 -5.84 0.13
N GLN A 94 16.02 -5.88 1.41
CA GLN A 94 15.55 -7.10 2.06
C GLN A 94 14.10 -7.39 1.63
N ALA A 95 13.65 -8.64 1.77
CA ALA A 95 12.29 -9.02 1.41
C ALA A 95 11.73 -10.09 2.34
N THR A 96 10.41 -10.06 2.50
CA THR A 96 9.63 -11.18 3.01
C THR A 96 8.40 -11.34 2.15
N PHE A 97 8.15 -12.57 1.72
CA PHE A 97 6.99 -12.96 0.94
C PHE A 97 6.03 -13.78 1.81
N ALA A 98 4.74 -13.49 1.68
CA ALA A 98 3.68 -14.33 2.21
C ALA A 98 2.83 -14.87 1.07
N ARG A 99 2.70 -16.19 1.01
CA ARG A 99 1.73 -16.85 0.14
C ARG A 99 0.33 -16.52 0.63
N GLY A 100 -0.61 -16.29 -0.29
CA GLY A 100 -1.99 -16.01 0.08
C GLY A 100 -2.60 -17.16 0.90
N GLY A 101 -3.42 -16.83 1.91
CA GLY A 101 -4.00 -17.79 2.85
C GLY A 101 -4.98 -18.73 2.16
N ARG A 102 -6.27 -18.37 2.11
CA ARG A 102 -7.28 -19.19 1.41
C ARG A 102 -7.12 -19.18 -0.12
N ARG A 103 -6.33 -18.25 -0.66
CA ARG A 103 -6.03 -18.09 -2.09
C ARG A 103 -4.52 -18.17 -2.34
N PRO A 104 -3.93 -19.38 -2.27
CA PRO A 104 -2.48 -19.57 -2.31
C PRO A 104 -1.89 -19.56 -3.73
N ALA A 105 -2.62 -19.11 -4.75
CA ALA A 105 -2.10 -19.10 -6.13
C ALA A 105 -0.94 -18.11 -6.31
N TYR A 106 -0.94 -17.03 -5.53
CA TYR A 106 0.06 -15.96 -5.47
C TYR A 106 0.13 -15.45 -4.02
N GLY A 107 0.92 -14.40 -3.80
CA GLY A 107 1.05 -13.79 -2.49
C GLY A 107 1.18 -12.27 -2.54
N GLY A 108 1.81 -11.75 -1.50
CA GLY A 108 2.32 -10.39 -1.43
C GLY A 108 3.70 -10.39 -0.80
N ALA A 109 4.36 -9.25 -0.85
CA ALA A 109 5.68 -9.10 -0.25
C ALA A 109 5.81 -7.72 0.38
N VAL A 110 6.68 -7.62 1.38
CA VAL A 110 7.23 -6.36 1.86
C VAL A 110 8.73 -6.37 1.58
N LEU A 111 9.22 -5.31 0.92
CA LEU A 111 10.63 -5.08 0.65
C LEU A 111 11.06 -3.82 1.41
N TRP A 112 12.24 -3.82 2.01
CA TRP A 112 12.73 -2.66 2.77
C TRP A 112 14.26 -2.54 2.74
N HIS A 113 14.78 -1.35 3.03
CA HIS A 113 16.21 -1.13 3.30
C HIS A 113 16.42 -0.09 4.42
N GLY A 114 17.68 0.14 4.82
CA GLY A 114 18.07 1.21 5.74
C GLY A 114 17.99 0.88 7.23
N SER A 115 16.91 0.23 7.69
CA SER A 115 16.72 -0.14 9.10
C SER A 115 16.64 -1.65 9.28
N ASP A 116 17.17 -2.14 10.41
CA ASP A 116 16.88 -3.49 10.88
C ASP A 116 15.37 -3.58 11.15
N ALA A 117 14.72 -4.63 10.68
CA ALA A 117 13.29 -4.83 10.87
C ALA A 117 12.97 -6.31 11.03
N GLU A 118 11.92 -6.59 11.80
CA GLU A 118 11.35 -7.92 11.91
C GLU A 118 10.05 -7.96 11.10
N VAL A 119 9.78 -9.10 10.44
CA VAL A 119 8.53 -9.31 9.71
C VAL A 119 7.76 -10.45 10.34
N GLU A 120 6.50 -10.18 10.68
CA GLU A 120 5.54 -11.19 11.10
C GLU A 120 4.52 -11.45 9.98
N ASP A 121 4.33 -12.72 9.62
CA ASP A 121 3.30 -13.13 8.68
C ASP A 121 2.00 -13.50 9.43
N LEU A 122 1.02 -12.60 9.36
CA LEU A 122 -0.30 -12.79 9.94
C LEU A 122 -1.29 -13.48 8.99
N THR A 123 -0.87 -13.87 7.79
CA THR A 123 -1.76 -14.48 6.78
C THR A 123 -2.46 -15.73 7.32
N GLY A 124 -1.75 -16.54 8.11
CA GLY A 124 -2.27 -17.72 8.81
C GLY A 124 -2.67 -17.48 10.27
N TYR A 125 -2.86 -16.23 10.71
CA TYR A 125 -3.05 -15.90 12.12
C TYR A 125 -4.26 -16.60 12.76
N GLY A 126 -4.03 -17.30 13.86
CA GLY A 126 -5.06 -18.05 14.58
C GLY A 126 -5.57 -19.29 13.84
N ASP A 127 -6.43 -20.06 14.51
CA ASP A 127 -6.89 -21.37 14.00
C ASP A 127 -7.76 -21.28 12.73
N THR A 128 -8.25 -20.10 12.38
CA THR A 128 -9.23 -19.90 11.30
C THR A 128 -8.65 -19.36 10.00
N ALA A 129 -7.34 -19.03 9.97
CA ALA A 129 -6.66 -18.40 8.83
C ALA A 129 -7.56 -17.33 8.16
N PRO A 130 -7.77 -16.19 8.84
CA PRO A 130 -8.84 -15.27 8.52
C PRO A 130 -8.65 -14.60 7.16
N PHE A 131 -7.40 -14.44 6.72
CA PHE A 131 -7.05 -13.77 5.46
C PHE A 131 -7.20 -14.70 4.25
N GLU A 132 -7.96 -14.26 3.26
CA GLU A 132 -8.03 -14.93 1.97
C GLU A 132 -6.75 -14.75 1.17
N ARG A 133 -6.16 -13.55 1.20
CA ARG A 133 -4.90 -13.24 0.53
C ARG A 133 -3.80 -13.05 1.58
N MET A 134 -3.27 -11.87 1.85
CA MET A 134 -2.09 -11.74 2.73
C MET A 134 -2.17 -10.59 3.72
N CYS A 135 -1.42 -10.73 4.82
CA CYS A 135 -1.21 -9.71 5.83
C CYS A 135 0.19 -9.86 6.43
N LEU A 136 1.11 -8.93 6.12
CA LEU A 136 2.46 -8.90 6.69
C LEU A 136 2.63 -7.66 7.57
N VAL A 137 3.28 -7.82 8.72
CA VAL A 137 3.62 -6.74 9.64
C VAL A 137 5.12 -6.56 9.64
N LEU A 138 5.58 -5.40 9.18
CA LEU A 138 6.97 -4.95 9.26
C LEU A 138 7.14 -4.08 10.50
N GLN A 139 7.97 -4.54 11.44
CA GLN A 139 8.33 -3.82 12.65
C GLN A 139 9.74 -3.24 12.48
N CYS A 140 9.82 -1.96 12.13
CA CYS A 140 11.10 -1.28 11.98
C CYS A 140 11.74 -1.06 13.36
N THR A 141 12.99 -1.48 13.53
CA THR A 141 13.75 -1.26 14.76
C THR A 141 14.57 0.02 14.62
N GLY A 142 14.44 0.94 15.59
CA GLY A 142 15.11 2.25 15.53
C GLY A 142 14.41 3.29 16.43
N PRO A 143 14.95 4.51 16.54
CA PRO A 143 14.40 5.55 17.42
C PRO A 143 12.94 5.92 17.12
N GLU A 144 12.50 5.77 15.87
CA GLU A 144 11.14 6.07 15.43
C GLU A 144 10.22 4.85 15.36
N GLY A 145 10.78 3.65 15.56
CA GLY A 145 10.24 2.33 15.22
C GLY A 145 8.77 2.30 14.80
N LEU A 146 8.54 2.22 13.49
CA LEU A 146 7.21 2.16 12.89
C LEU A 146 6.74 0.71 12.77
N THR A 147 5.48 0.48 13.13
CA THR A 147 4.75 -0.75 12.79
C THR A 147 3.94 -0.52 11.52
N ILE A 148 4.39 -1.12 10.42
CA ILE A 148 3.78 -0.97 9.10
C ILE A 148 3.16 -2.30 8.70
N VAL A 149 1.90 -2.27 8.29
CA VAL A 149 1.18 -3.45 7.82
C VAL A 149 0.93 -3.33 6.33
N THR A 150 1.30 -4.35 5.57
CA THR A 150 0.80 -4.52 4.19
C THR A 150 -0.32 -5.54 4.17
N VAL A 151 -1.44 -5.18 3.55
CA VAL A 151 -2.60 -6.05 3.41
C VAL A 151 -2.96 -6.28 1.95
N HIS A 152 -3.60 -7.42 1.71
CA HIS A 152 -4.39 -7.62 0.53
C HIS A 152 -5.71 -8.26 0.96
N LEU A 153 -6.79 -7.48 0.94
CA LEU A 153 -8.08 -7.95 1.44
C LEU A 153 -8.87 -8.69 0.36
N SER A 154 -9.86 -9.47 0.78
CA SER A 154 -10.73 -10.26 -0.09
C SER A 154 -11.38 -9.42 -1.21
N SER A 155 -11.29 -9.94 -2.44
CA SER A 155 -11.92 -9.33 -3.62
C SER A 155 -13.34 -9.85 -3.86
N ASN A 156 -14.19 -9.03 -4.47
CA ASN A 156 -15.51 -9.47 -4.91
C ASN A 156 -15.49 -10.48 -6.08
N ARG A 157 -14.33 -10.81 -6.66
CA ARG A 157 -14.18 -11.79 -7.76
C ARG A 157 -14.69 -13.17 -7.37
N TYR A 158 -14.57 -13.53 -6.09
CA TYR A 158 -14.91 -14.85 -5.56
C TYR A 158 -16.02 -14.84 -4.50
N ALA A 159 -16.55 -13.66 -4.18
CA ALA A 159 -17.64 -13.51 -3.22
C ALA A 159 -18.99 -13.83 -3.90
N PRO A 160 -19.78 -14.79 -3.38
CA PRO A 160 -21.15 -14.99 -3.83
C PRO A 160 -21.94 -13.68 -3.75
N GLY A 161 -22.66 -13.32 -4.82
CA GLY A 161 -23.43 -12.06 -4.87
C GLY A 161 -22.60 -10.78 -4.88
N ARG A 162 -21.25 -10.85 -4.92
CA ARG A 162 -20.32 -9.71 -4.80
C ARG A 162 -20.39 -8.97 -3.46
N GLU A 163 -20.80 -9.65 -2.40
CA GLU A 163 -20.88 -9.12 -1.03
C GLU A 163 -19.59 -9.41 -0.25
N GLY A 164 -18.43 -8.92 -0.72
CA GLY A 164 -17.15 -9.15 -0.03
C GLY A 164 -16.93 -8.30 1.22
N ASP A 165 -17.78 -7.29 1.49
CA ASP A 165 -17.60 -6.36 2.62
C ASP A 165 -17.51 -7.06 3.99
N PRO A 166 -18.40 -8.03 4.33
CA PRO A 166 -18.29 -8.75 5.60
C PRO A 166 -16.98 -9.54 5.75
N VAL A 167 -16.47 -10.11 4.66
CA VAL A 167 -15.19 -10.85 4.67
C VAL A 167 -14.04 -9.90 4.94
N ARG A 168 -13.97 -8.78 4.20
CA ARG A 168 -12.92 -7.77 4.38
C ARG A 168 -12.94 -7.14 5.77
N LEU A 169 -14.13 -6.91 6.34
CA LEU A 169 -14.26 -6.45 7.73
C LEU A 169 -13.75 -7.48 8.74
N ALA A 170 -14.05 -8.77 8.53
CA ALA A 170 -13.55 -9.82 9.41
C ALA A 170 -12.02 -9.96 9.33
N GLU A 171 -11.43 -9.84 8.14
CA GLU A 171 -9.97 -9.79 7.94
C GLU A 171 -9.35 -8.59 8.67
N LEU A 172 -9.95 -7.40 8.54
CA LEU A 172 -9.48 -6.20 9.23
C LEU A 172 -9.63 -6.31 10.76
N GLN A 173 -10.70 -6.95 11.25
CA GLN A 173 -10.85 -7.23 12.68
C GLN A 173 -9.78 -8.20 13.19
N ALA A 174 -9.43 -9.23 12.40
CA ALA A 174 -8.35 -10.15 12.73
C ALA A 174 -7.00 -9.43 12.78
N LEU A 175 -6.73 -8.53 11.82
CA LEU A 175 -5.56 -7.65 11.85
C LEU A 175 -5.48 -6.91 13.19
N PHE A 176 -6.52 -6.18 13.57
CA PHE A 176 -6.50 -5.38 14.80
C PHE A 176 -6.53 -6.21 16.09
N ALA A 177 -6.91 -7.48 16.03
CA ALA A 177 -6.77 -8.39 17.15
C ALA A 177 -5.30 -8.83 17.33
N ALA A 178 -4.60 -9.10 16.24
CA ALA A 178 -3.20 -9.55 16.23
C ALA A 178 -2.21 -8.40 16.44
N CYS A 179 -2.44 -7.28 15.76
CA CYS A 179 -1.66 -6.05 15.82
C CYS A 179 -2.62 -4.90 16.20
N PRO A 180 -2.82 -4.61 17.50
CA PRO A 180 -3.82 -3.63 17.92
C PRO A 180 -3.49 -2.17 17.61
N GLN A 181 -2.21 -1.86 17.36
CA GLN A 181 -1.74 -0.49 17.22
C GLN A 181 -0.73 -0.31 16.07
N PRO A 182 -1.06 -0.70 14.83
CA PRO A 182 -0.20 -0.40 13.70
C PRO A 182 -0.16 1.12 13.49
N ASP A 183 1.00 1.63 13.09
CA ASP A 183 1.18 3.03 12.77
C ASP A 183 0.70 3.34 11.36
N VAL A 184 0.98 2.42 10.43
CA VAL A 184 0.60 2.52 9.02
C VAL A 184 0.00 1.21 8.55
N ILE A 185 -1.08 1.28 7.76
CA ILE A 185 -1.62 0.13 7.03
C ILE A 185 -1.72 0.52 5.56
N ALA A 186 -1.10 -0.26 4.68
CA ALA A 186 -1.08 0.02 3.24
C ALA A 186 -1.44 -1.23 2.42
N GLY A 187 -2.03 -1.04 1.23
CA GLY A 187 -2.32 -2.15 0.32
C GLY A 187 -3.61 -2.01 -0.45
N ASP A 188 -3.99 -3.10 -1.12
CA ASP A 188 -5.26 -3.23 -1.83
C ASP A 188 -6.34 -3.73 -0.86
N PHE A 189 -7.27 -2.84 -0.51
CA PHE A 189 -8.37 -3.14 0.39
C PHE A 189 -9.58 -3.72 -0.34
N ASN A 190 -9.58 -3.75 -1.68
CA ASN A 190 -10.71 -4.16 -2.50
C ASN A 190 -12.04 -3.46 -2.11
N ALA A 191 -11.95 -2.27 -1.53
CA ALA A 191 -13.07 -1.53 -0.94
C ALA A 191 -13.03 -0.06 -1.37
N THR A 192 -14.16 0.47 -1.79
CA THR A 192 -14.28 1.88 -2.19
C THR A 192 -14.38 2.82 -0.99
N PRO A 193 -14.17 4.13 -1.15
CA PRO A 193 -14.31 5.10 -0.04
C PRO A 193 -15.71 5.17 0.60
N SER A 194 -16.75 4.73 -0.12
CA SER A 194 -18.11 4.62 0.42
C SER A 194 -18.41 3.31 1.16
N GLY A 195 -17.48 2.35 1.16
CA GLY A 195 -17.67 1.00 1.72
C GLY A 195 -17.45 0.92 3.22
N LEU A 196 -17.89 -0.19 3.83
CA LEU A 196 -17.84 -0.36 5.29
C LEU A 196 -16.40 -0.42 5.83
N VAL A 197 -15.48 -1.00 5.06
CA VAL A 197 -14.06 -1.10 5.43
C VAL A 197 -13.41 0.27 5.59
N TYR A 198 -13.71 1.21 4.66
CA TYR A 198 -13.21 2.58 4.75
C TYR A 198 -13.76 3.30 5.98
N GLN A 199 -15.06 3.11 6.27
CA GLN A 199 -15.71 3.68 7.44
C GLN A 199 -15.12 3.12 8.75
N ASP A 200 -14.84 1.82 8.81
CA ASP A 200 -14.21 1.16 9.97
C ASP A 200 -12.81 1.71 10.24
N MET A 201 -11.99 1.91 9.19
CA MET A 201 -10.67 2.54 9.31
C MET A 201 -10.75 3.96 9.90
N VAL A 202 -11.65 4.80 9.37
CA VAL A 202 -11.87 6.15 9.91
C VAL A 202 -12.35 6.11 11.36
N ALA A 203 -13.28 5.22 11.69
CA ALA A 203 -13.80 5.07 13.06
C ALA A 203 -12.72 4.63 14.07
N ARG A 204 -11.67 3.95 13.61
CA ARG A 204 -10.50 3.56 14.42
C ARG A 204 -9.45 4.67 14.56
N GLY A 205 -9.69 5.85 14.00
CA GLY A 205 -8.75 6.98 14.06
C GLY A 205 -7.61 6.88 13.06
N PHE A 206 -7.83 6.21 11.92
CA PHE A 206 -6.91 6.26 10.79
C PHE A 206 -7.30 7.38 9.83
N VAL A 207 -6.30 8.11 9.36
CA VAL A 207 -6.40 9.11 8.31
C VAL A 207 -5.83 8.51 7.03
N GLU A 208 -6.54 8.70 5.93
CA GLU A 208 -6.09 8.24 4.63
C GLU A 208 -5.19 9.30 3.99
N CYS A 209 -4.01 8.88 3.52
CA CYS A 209 -2.98 9.81 3.02
C CYS A 209 -2.64 9.60 1.53
N GLY A 210 -2.99 8.47 0.95
CA GLY A 210 -2.77 8.16 -0.47
C GLY A 210 -3.67 8.93 -1.44
N SER A 211 -4.85 9.41 -1.03
CA SER A 211 -5.72 10.26 -1.89
C SER A 211 -5.06 11.56 -2.32
N LEU A 212 -4.13 12.07 -1.52
CA LEU A 212 -3.40 13.30 -1.81
C LEU A 212 -2.31 13.07 -2.87
N ALA A 213 -1.82 11.83 -3.03
CA ALA A 213 -0.71 11.48 -3.90
C ALA A 213 -1.13 10.82 -5.23
N CYS A 214 -2.36 10.29 -5.35
CA CYS A 214 -2.80 9.58 -6.55
C CYS A 214 -4.23 9.95 -6.93
N VAL A 215 -4.38 10.85 -7.91
CA VAL A 215 -5.66 11.12 -8.57
C VAL A 215 -5.92 9.98 -9.57
N PRO A 216 -7.09 9.30 -9.54
CA PRO A 216 -7.40 8.25 -10.50
C PRO A 216 -7.21 8.77 -11.92
N ALA A 217 -6.41 8.06 -12.73
CA ALA A 217 -6.10 8.51 -14.08
C ALA A 217 -7.33 8.46 -15.01
N ILE A 218 -8.36 7.68 -14.63
CA ILE A 218 -9.59 7.47 -15.40
C ILE A 218 -10.80 7.56 -14.46
N ALA A 219 -11.86 8.26 -14.90
CA ALA A 219 -13.09 8.50 -14.13
C ALA A 219 -13.86 7.24 -13.66
N ASN A 220 -13.52 6.05 -14.19
CA ASN A 220 -14.15 4.78 -13.84
C ASN A 220 -13.22 3.85 -13.03
N GLU A 221 -11.98 4.28 -12.73
CA GLU A 221 -11.04 3.49 -11.94
C GLU A 221 -11.50 3.49 -10.48
N ARG A 222 -11.73 2.29 -9.94
CA ARG A 222 -12.20 2.14 -8.56
C ARG A 222 -10.99 2.28 -7.66
N ARG A 223 -10.96 3.39 -6.92
CA ARG A 223 -10.00 3.58 -5.85
C ARG A 223 -10.23 2.54 -4.74
N VAL A 224 -9.29 1.63 -4.59
CA VAL A 224 -9.32 0.54 -3.60
C VAL A 224 -7.99 0.33 -2.88
N ASP A 225 -6.92 0.94 -3.38
CA ASP A 225 -5.60 0.96 -2.74
C ASP A 225 -5.49 2.18 -1.81
N TYR A 226 -4.97 1.97 -0.60
CA TYR A 226 -4.84 3.02 0.40
C TYR A 226 -3.53 2.93 1.19
N ILE A 227 -3.08 4.09 1.69
CA ILE A 227 -2.12 4.21 2.78
C ILE A 227 -2.86 4.92 3.90
N TRP A 228 -3.05 4.22 5.01
CA TRP A 228 -3.71 4.70 6.22
C TRP A 228 -2.67 4.94 7.30
N ILE A 229 -2.74 6.10 7.95
CA ILE A 229 -1.87 6.47 9.06
C ILE A 229 -2.71 6.64 10.31
N ARG A 230 -2.28 6.06 11.42
CA ARG A 230 -2.91 6.25 12.71
C ARG A 230 -2.72 7.70 13.17
N GLU A 231 -3.81 8.44 13.37
CA GLU A 231 -3.79 9.88 13.67
C GLU A 231 -2.93 10.20 14.90
N ALA A 232 -2.99 9.34 15.92
CA ALA A 232 -2.23 9.47 17.15
C ALA A 232 -0.70 9.51 16.93
N ARG A 233 -0.22 8.99 15.79
CA ARG A 233 1.22 8.97 15.48
C ARG A 233 1.74 10.28 14.93
N ARG A 234 0.86 11.18 14.48
CA ARG A 234 1.19 12.55 14.02
C ARG A 234 2.29 12.62 12.96
N LEU A 235 2.39 11.58 12.12
CA LEU A 235 3.30 11.62 10.99
C LEU A 235 2.87 12.71 10.01
N LEU A 236 3.82 13.49 9.50
CA LEU A 236 3.57 14.38 8.39
C LEU A 236 3.66 13.59 7.09
N VAL A 237 2.83 13.97 6.11
CA VAL A 237 2.82 13.38 4.77
C VAL A 237 2.99 14.45 3.73
N GLU A 238 4.02 14.30 2.91
CA GLU A 238 4.18 15.10 1.69
C GLU A 238 3.60 14.36 0.49
N PRO A 239 2.73 15.00 -0.32
CA PRO A 239 2.27 14.43 -1.57
C PRO A 239 3.44 14.34 -2.55
N THR A 240 3.69 13.16 -3.10
CA THR A 240 4.59 13.00 -4.24
C THR A 240 3.88 13.30 -5.56
N ASP A 241 4.50 14.11 -6.41
CA ASP A 241 4.07 14.35 -7.80
C ASP A 241 4.28 13.08 -8.65
N PHE A 242 3.31 12.16 -8.62
CA PHE A 242 3.30 11.00 -9.50
C PHE A 242 2.60 11.32 -10.83
N GLN A 243 3.32 11.17 -11.94
CA GLN A 243 2.77 11.38 -13.29
C GLN A 243 2.38 10.03 -13.94
N PRO A 244 1.10 9.81 -14.30
CA PRO A 244 0.63 8.55 -14.88
C PRO A 244 1.37 8.11 -16.15
N ALA A 245 1.95 9.04 -16.91
CA ALA A 245 2.74 8.72 -18.10
C ALA A 245 4.00 7.89 -17.80
N GLY A 246 4.51 7.95 -16.55
CA GLY A 246 5.63 7.13 -16.09
C GLY A 246 5.25 5.67 -15.80
N PHE A 247 3.96 5.33 -15.87
CA PHE A 247 3.42 4.02 -15.51
C PHE A 247 2.99 3.17 -16.71
N LEU A 248 3.64 3.41 -17.84
CA LEU A 248 3.49 2.65 -19.08
C LEU A 248 4.74 1.80 -19.33
N LEU A 249 4.59 0.69 -20.05
CA LEU A 249 5.71 -0.17 -20.43
C LEU A 249 6.80 0.59 -21.21
N ASP A 250 6.38 1.47 -22.11
CA ASP A 250 7.21 2.42 -22.83
C ASP A 250 6.36 3.63 -23.25
N ARG A 251 7.00 4.69 -23.76
CA ARG A 251 6.34 5.97 -24.08
C ARG A 251 5.20 5.87 -25.10
N ASN A 252 5.19 4.85 -25.94
CA ASN A 252 4.20 4.68 -27.01
C ASN A 252 3.26 3.50 -26.74
N SER A 253 3.47 2.77 -25.65
CA SER A 253 2.67 1.62 -25.26
C SER A 253 1.34 2.04 -24.67
N GLN A 254 0.29 1.29 -24.99
CA GLN A 254 -1.00 1.36 -24.29
C GLN A 254 -1.06 0.43 -23.05
N THR A 255 -0.04 -0.41 -22.88
CA THR A 255 0.06 -1.32 -21.73
C THR A 255 0.65 -0.59 -20.53
N ARG A 256 -0.14 -0.53 -19.45
CA ARG A 256 0.30 -0.10 -18.12
C ARG A 256 1.10 -1.20 -17.45
N LEU A 257 1.95 -0.83 -16.49
CA LEU A 257 2.76 -1.81 -15.75
C LEU A 257 1.91 -2.69 -14.82
N SER A 258 0.78 -2.17 -14.36
CA SER A 258 -0.27 -2.87 -13.61
C SER A 258 -1.62 -2.22 -13.93
N ASP A 259 -2.72 -2.92 -13.63
CA ASP A 259 -4.06 -2.32 -13.65
C ASP A 259 -4.35 -1.45 -12.43
N HIS A 260 -3.50 -1.50 -11.40
CA HIS A 260 -3.49 -0.60 -10.25
C HIS A 260 -2.29 0.36 -10.35
N PRO A 261 -2.47 1.69 -10.27
CA PRO A 261 -1.35 2.60 -10.08
C PRO A 261 -0.78 2.45 -8.65
N PRO A 262 0.53 2.66 -8.43
CA PRO A 262 1.10 2.69 -7.10
C PRO A 262 0.58 3.91 -6.31
N ILE A 263 0.54 3.76 -5.00
CA ILE A 263 0.30 4.85 -4.05
C ILE A 263 1.56 5.04 -3.21
N ILE A 264 1.88 6.31 -2.93
CA ILE A 264 3.17 6.70 -2.35
C ILE A 264 2.88 7.68 -1.22
N ALA A 265 3.60 7.54 -0.10
CA ALA A 265 3.60 8.49 0.99
C ALA A 265 5.02 8.70 1.49
N GLN A 266 5.43 9.95 1.64
CA GLN A 266 6.65 10.31 2.35
C GLN A 266 6.28 10.61 3.80
N LEU A 267 6.84 9.83 4.73
CA LEU A 267 6.51 9.85 6.15
C LEU A 267 7.62 10.53 6.94
N PHE A 268 7.23 11.37 7.89
CA PHE A 268 8.13 12.06 8.80
C PHE A 268 7.57 12.10 10.23
N ASP A 269 8.36 11.72 11.23
CA ASP A 269 8.02 11.91 12.64
C ASP A 269 8.59 13.25 13.16
N PRO A 270 7.74 14.26 13.48
CA PRO A 270 8.21 15.55 13.97
C PRO A 270 8.82 15.50 15.38
N THR A 271 8.71 14.39 16.10
CA THR A 271 9.11 14.29 17.51
C THR A 271 10.55 13.83 17.71
N THR A 272 11.17 13.23 16.71
CA THR A 272 12.54 12.69 16.75
C THR A 272 13.62 13.74 16.50
N ASP A 273 13.25 14.88 15.90
CA ASP A 273 14.16 15.99 15.58
C ASP A 273 14.36 17.00 16.73
N ALA A 274 13.75 16.76 17.90
CA ALA A 274 13.91 17.61 19.08
C ALA A 274 15.31 17.51 19.76
N ARG A 275 16.30 16.86 19.15
CA ARG A 275 17.64 16.65 19.74
C ARG A 275 18.70 17.69 19.40
N ASN A 276 18.42 18.72 18.59
CA ASN A 276 19.39 19.78 18.30
C ASN A 276 18.94 21.21 18.70
N LEU A 277 17.89 21.35 19.51
CA LEU A 277 17.50 22.63 20.12
C LEU A 277 17.79 22.62 21.63
N ARG A 278 19.08 22.57 21.99
CA ARG A 278 19.56 22.97 23.33
C ARG A 278 20.81 23.83 23.19
#